data_AF-A0A3M9MWA6-F1
#
_entry.id   AF-A0A3M9MWA6-F1
#
_cell.length_a   1.000
_cell.length_b   1.000
_cell.length_c   1.000
_cell.angle_alpha   90.00
_cell.angle_beta   90.00
_cell.angle_gamma   90.00
#
_symmetry.space_group_name_H-M   'P 1'
#
loop_
_entity.id
_entity.type
_entity.pdbx_description
1 polymer ?
#
loop_
_entity_poly.entity_id
_entity_poly.type
_entity_poly.pdbx_seq_one_letter_code
_entity_poly.pdbx_strand_id
1 'polypeptide(L)'
;MELLGQAQEREVLAFVCLLLRKLEGVEIGEYCADHWEAFAQMIPAGRHRVCKAYAKDIEGVNTYLRARNRRLVRKTTCFSNKKEIHDASSILMFNYRNNQKTKHHTL
;
A
#
# COMPACT_ATOMS: atom_id res chain seq x y z
N MET A 1 25.47 -25.15 3.03
CA MET A 1 24.08 -24.75 3.32
C MET A 1 23.97 -23.33 3.87
N GLU A 2 24.95 -22.82 4.63
CA GLU A 2 24.94 -21.43 5.17
C GLU A 2 24.96 -20.33 4.10
N LEU A 3 25.78 -20.47 3.04
CA LEU A 3 25.95 -19.43 2.02
C LEU A 3 24.70 -19.22 1.13
N LEU A 4 23.91 -20.28 0.91
CA LEU A 4 22.64 -20.20 0.17
C LEU A 4 21.55 -19.47 0.97
N GLY A 5 21.52 -19.67 2.30
CA GLY A 5 20.61 -18.95 3.19
C GLY A 5 20.92 -17.45 3.24
N GLN A 6 22.21 -17.09 3.30
CA GLN A 6 22.64 -15.69 3.31
C GLN A 6 22.37 -14.94 1.99
N ALA A 7 22.47 -15.62 0.85
CA ALA A 7 22.15 -15.03 -0.45
C ALA A 7 20.64 -14.74 -0.58
N GLN A 8 19.80 -15.71 -0.22
CA GLN A 8 18.34 -15.57 -0.22
C GLN A 8 17.90 -14.44 0.71
N GLU A 9 18.48 -14.34 1.91
CA GLU A 9 18.18 -13.29 2.88
C GLU A 9 18.51 -11.89 2.33
N ARG A 10 19.67 -11.73 1.68
CA ARG A 10 20.06 -10.46 1.06
C ARG A 10 19.09 -9.99 -0.03
N GLU A 11 18.58 -10.92 -0.84
CA GLU A 11 17.59 -10.60 -1.87
C GLU A 11 16.26 -10.14 -1.26
N VAL A 12 15.81 -10.79 -0.18
CA VAL A 12 14.58 -10.40 0.53
C VAL A 12 14.74 -9.02 1.16
N LEU A 13 15.88 -8.75 1.81
CA LEU A 13 16.20 -7.44 2.38
C LEU A 13 16.27 -6.35 1.29
N ALA A 14 16.87 -6.65 0.14
CA ALA A 14 16.89 -5.74 -1.00
C ALA A 14 15.48 -5.45 -1.52
N PHE A 15 14.61 -6.45 -1.59
CA PHE A 15 13.22 -6.29 -1.98
C PHE A 15 12.44 -5.40 -1.00
N VAL A 16 12.56 -5.63 0.31
CA VAL A 16 11.92 -4.78 1.32
C VAL A 16 12.45 -3.34 1.24
N CYS A 17 13.74 -3.14 1.02
CA CYS A 17 14.32 -1.82 0.79
C CYS A 17 13.66 -1.13 -0.42
N LEU A 18 13.53 -1.84 -1.55
CA LEU A 18 12.83 -1.29 -2.72
C LEU A 18 11.37 -0.91 -2.43
N LEU A 19 10.67 -1.67 -1.58
CA LEU A 19 9.31 -1.31 -1.15
C LEU A 19 9.30 -0.03 -0.31
N LEU A 20 10.19 0.09 0.68
CA LEU A 20 10.27 1.27 1.54
C LEU A 20 10.65 2.52 0.74
N ARG A 21 11.53 2.38 -0.28
CA ARG A 21 11.87 3.49 -1.19
C ARG A 21 10.68 4.03 -1.96
N LYS A 22 9.69 3.20 -2.31
CA LYS A 22 8.45 3.67 -2.96
C LYS A 22 7.59 4.53 -2.04
N LEU A 23 7.86 4.51 -0.75
CA LEU A 23 7.18 5.30 0.28
C LEU A 23 7.97 6.56 0.64
N GLU A 24 9.13 6.81 0.02
CA GLU A 24 9.88 8.05 0.20
C GLU A 24 9.01 9.26 -0.17
N GLY A 25 9.01 10.27 0.71
CA GLY A 25 8.18 11.48 0.55
C GLY A 25 6.78 11.39 1.16
N VAL A 26 6.41 10.26 1.77
CA VAL A 26 5.18 10.12 2.57
C VAL A 26 5.53 10.11 4.05
N GLU A 27 4.87 10.96 4.84
CA GLU A 27 4.99 10.90 6.29
C GLU A 27 4.17 9.72 6.83
N ILE A 28 4.87 8.72 7.39
CA ILE A 28 4.26 7.49 7.91
C ILE A 28 4.54 7.40 9.41
N GLY A 29 3.48 7.43 10.21
CA GLY A 29 3.56 7.30 11.66
C GLY A 29 3.82 5.87 12.14
N GLU A 30 3.25 4.88 11.45
CA GLU A 30 3.36 3.46 11.82
C GLU A 30 3.28 2.57 10.57
N TYR A 31 4.08 1.51 10.52
CA TYR A 31 4.07 0.49 9.50
C TYR A 31 3.44 -0.78 10.05
N CYS A 32 2.30 -1.18 9.49
CA CYS A 32 1.66 -2.45 9.79
C CYS A 32 2.10 -3.50 8.77
N ALA A 33 2.88 -4.49 9.19
CA ALA A 33 3.36 -5.57 8.33
C ALA A 33 3.31 -6.92 9.06
N ASP A 34 3.51 -7.99 8.30
CA ASP A 34 3.60 -9.35 8.85
C ASP A 34 4.87 -9.52 9.69
N HIS A 35 4.91 -10.58 10.50
CA HIS A 35 6.08 -10.96 11.32
C HIS A 35 7.19 -11.55 10.46
N TRP A 36 7.64 -10.84 9.42
CA TRP A 36 8.77 -11.22 8.62
C TRP A 36 10.02 -10.48 9.09
N GLU A 37 11.09 -11.22 9.37
CA GLU A 37 12.32 -10.66 9.95
C GLU A 37 12.90 -9.52 9.12
N ALA A 38 12.79 -9.60 7.80
CA ALA A 38 13.24 -8.54 6.89
C ALA A 38 12.55 -7.18 7.15
N PHE A 39 11.26 -7.18 7.52
CA PHE A 39 10.57 -5.94 7.91
C PHE A 39 11.05 -5.41 9.26
N ALA A 40 11.29 -6.30 10.23
CA ALA A 40 11.83 -5.90 11.53
C ALA A 40 13.26 -5.33 11.42
N GLN A 41 14.06 -5.82 10.46
CA GLN A 41 15.41 -5.32 10.21
C GLN A 41 15.42 -3.95 9.49
N MET A 42 14.47 -3.71 8.58
CA MET A 42 14.48 -2.52 7.71
C MET A 42 13.61 -1.36 8.20
N ILE A 43 12.54 -1.65 8.97
CA ILE A 43 11.64 -0.62 9.50
C ILE A 43 12.19 -0.15 10.87
N PRO A 44 12.22 1.17 11.15
CA PRO A 44 12.69 1.68 12.44
C PRO A 44 11.97 1.04 13.63
N ALA A 45 12.75 0.66 14.65
CA ALA A 45 12.22 0.15 15.91
C ALA A 45 11.23 1.15 16.53
N GLY A 46 10.10 0.65 17.01
CA GLY A 46 9.01 1.48 17.55
C GLY A 46 8.03 2.05 16.51
N ARG A 47 8.31 1.92 15.21
CA ARG A 47 7.35 2.24 14.12
C ARG A 47 6.80 1.01 13.42
N HIS A 48 7.33 -0.18 13.70
CA HIS A 48 6.82 -1.43 13.16
C HIS A 48 5.78 -2.04 14.10
N ARG A 49 4.54 -2.15 13.62
CA ARG A 49 3.48 -2.92 14.28
C ARG A 49 3.29 -4.24 13.53
N VAL A 50 3.67 -5.33 14.17
CA VAL A 50 3.31 -6.67 13.70
C VAL A 50 1.85 -6.92 14.01
N CYS A 51 1.00 -7.06 12.99
CA CYS A 51 -0.40 -7.36 13.24
C CYS A 51 -1.08 -8.05 12.05
N LYS A 52 -1.98 -8.99 12.37
CA LYS A 52 -2.94 -9.55 11.41
C LYS A 52 -4.29 -8.83 11.42
N ALA A 53 -4.55 -8.02 12.45
CA ALA A 53 -5.84 -7.37 12.67
C ALA A 53 -6.25 -6.46 11.50
N TYR A 54 -5.30 -5.76 10.87
CA TYR A 54 -5.56 -4.86 9.75
C TYR A 54 -5.43 -5.52 8.37
N ALA A 55 -5.03 -6.80 8.30
CA ALA A 55 -4.78 -7.47 7.02
C ALA A 55 -6.05 -7.48 6.14
N LYS A 56 -7.21 -7.83 6.73
CA LYS A 56 -8.50 -7.79 6.05
C LYS A 56 -8.85 -6.40 5.50
N ASP A 57 -8.58 -5.36 6.27
CA ASP A 57 -8.85 -3.99 5.85
C ASP A 57 -7.93 -3.56 4.71
N ILE A 58 -6.63 -3.89 4.80
CA ILE A 58 -5.62 -3.64 3.75
C ILE A 58 -6.01 -4.36 2.46
N GLU A 59 -6.37 -5.63 2.53
CA GLU A 59 -6.84 -6.43 1.40
C GLU A 59 -8.12 -5.84 0.79
N GLY A 60 -9.04 -5.36 1.63
CA GLY A 60 -10.24 -4.64 1.21
C GLY A 60 -9.90 -3.37 0.43
N VAL A 61 -8.92 -2.58 0.89
CA VAL A 61 -8.42 -1.40 0.17
C VAL A 61 -7.86 -1.80 -1.19
N ASN A 62 -6.97 -2.79 -1.22
CA ASN A 62 -6.30 -3.22 -2.45
C ASN A 62 -7.30 -3.77 -3.48
N THR A 63 -8.30 -4.52 -3.02
CA THR A 63 -9.37 -5.05 -3.88
C THR A 63 -10.23 -3.92 -4.46
N TYR A 64 -10.60 -2.94 -3.65
CA TYR A 64 -11.32 -1.75 -4.09
C TYR A 64 -10.53 -0.96 -5.15
N LEU A 65 -9.24 -0.71 -4.90
CA LEU A 65 -8.35 0.01 -5.82
C LEU A 65 -8.20 -0.75 -7.15
N ARG A 66 -8.00 -2.07 -7.11
CA ARG A 66 -7.88 -2.91 -8.31
C ARG A 66 -9.14 -2.85 -9.17
N ALA A 67 -10.31 -2.92 -8.55
CA ALA A 67 -11.59 -2.83 -9.24
C ALA A 67 -11.80 -1.47 -9.93
N ARG A 68 -11.33 -0.38 -9.32
CA ARG A 68 -11.40 0.97 -9.89
C ARG A 68 -10.35 1.22 -10.97
N ASN A 69 -9.11 0.80 -10.76
CA ASN A 69 -8.06 0.91 -11.76
C ASN A 69 -8.45 0.18 -13.06
N ARG A 70 -9.07 -1.00 -12.97
CA ARG A 70 -9.63 -1.71 -14.14
C ARG A 70 -10.62 -0.87 -14.96
N ARG A 71 -11.27 0.15 -14.37
CA ARG A 71 -12.17 1.06 -15.10
C ARG A 71 -11.41 2.20 -15.79
N LEU A 72 -10.31 2.67 -15.20
CA LEU A 72 -9.47 3.72 -15.79
C LEU A 72 -8.89 3.30 -17.14
N VAL A 73 -8.57 2.02 -17.33
CA VAL A 73 -7.96 1.49 -18.56
C VAL A 73 -8.96 1.09 -19.66
N ARG A 74 -10.25 1.05 -19.36
CA ARG A 74 -11.26 0.65 -20.36
C ARG A 74 -11.66 1.84 -21.22
N LYS A 75 -11.44 1.74 -22.52
CA LYS A 75 -11.87 2.74 -23.52
C LYS A 75 -13.38 2.63 -23.81
N THR A 76 -14.21 2.89 -22.81
CA THR A 76 -15.67 3.07 -22.98
C THR A 76 -16.01 4.56 -23.10
N THR A 77 -17.28 4.92 -23.29
CA THR A 77 -17.75 6.31 -23.40
C THR A 77 -17.34 7.22 -22.23
N CYS A 78 -17.01 6.65 -21.07
CA CYS A 78 -16.54 7.37 -19.89
C CYS A 78 -15.00 7.53 -19.81
N PHE A 79 -14.25 7.17 -20.86
CA PHE A 79 -12.80 7.26 -20.90
C PHE A 79 -12.32 8.61 -21.45
N SER A 80 -11.31 9.20 -20.79
CA SER A 80 -10.63 10.41 -21.27
C SER A 80 -9.25 10.07 -21.82
N ASN A 81 -8.81 10.73 -22.88
CA ASN A 81 -7.41 10.64 -23.35
C ASN A 81 -6.46 11.56 -22.56
N LYS A 82 -7.00 12.46 -21.74
CA LYS A 82 -6.23 13.43 -20.96
C LYS A 82 -5.82 12.83 -19.62
N LYS A 83 -4.52 12.83 -19.32
CA LYS A 83 -3.98 12.30 -18.06
C LYS A 83 -4.56 13.01 -16.84
N GLU A 84 -4.77 14.31 -16.94
CA GLU A 84 -5.25 15.19 -15.87
C GLU A 84 -6.64 14.76 -15.38
N ILE A 85 -7.48 14.24 -16.28
CA ILE A 85 -8.82 13.77 -15.94
C ILE A 85 -8.75 12.43 -15.17
N HIS A 86 -7.81 11.56 -15.52
CA HIS A 86 -7.57 10.32 -14.75
C HIS A 86 -7.00 10.62 -13.37
N ASP A 87 -6.10 11.60 -13.26
CA ASP A 87 -5.56 12.07 -11.99
C ASP A 87 -6.67 12.66 -11.11
N ALA A 88 -7.50 13.55 -11.65
CA ALA A 88 -8.63 14.16 -10.93
C ALA A 88 -9.66 13.11 -10.47
N SER A 89 -9.98 12.13 -11.32
CA SER A 89 -10.86 11.01 -10.98
C SER A 89 -10.28 10.16 -9.84
N SER A 90 -8.97 9.91 -9.86
CA SER A 90 -8.27 9.20 -8.80
C SER A 90 -8.32 9.97 -7.48
N ILE A 91 -8.04 11.28 -7.51
CA ILE A 91 -8.13 12.16 -6.34
C ILE A 91 -9.56 12.13 -5.75
N LEU A 92 -10.58 12.28 -6.59
CA LEU A 92 -11.98 12.25 -6.14
C LEU A 92 -12.34 10.90 -5.48
N MET A 93 -11.88 9.80 -6.06
CA MET A 93 -12.07 8.46 -5.51
C MET A 93 -11.42 8.30 -4.13
N PHE A 94 -10.18 8.75 -3.97
CA PHE A 94 -9.48 8.70 -2.69
C PHE A 94 -10.15 9.59 -1.64
N ASN A 95 -10.50 10.83 -2.01
CA ASN A 95 -11.21 11.75 -1.13
C ASN A 95 -12.55 11.18 -0.65
N TYR A 96 -13.35 10.63 -1.58
CA TYR A 96 -14.61 9.97 -1.23
C TYR A 96 -14.36 8.83 -0.24
N ARG A 97 -13.46 7.90 -0.55
CA ARG A 97 -13.19 6.76 0.33
C ARG A 97 -12.72 7.19 1.72
N ASN A 98 -11.79 8.14 1.80
CA ASN A 98 -11.19 8.59 3.05
C ASN A 98 -12.21 9.38 3.91
N ASN A 99 -13.08 10.18 3.27
CA ASN A 99 -14.12 10.96 3.95
C ASN A 99 -15.40 10.17 4.24
N GLN A 100 -15.56 8.96 3.72
CA GLN A 100 -16.64 8.05 4.14
C GLN A 100 -16.30 7.36 5.46
N LYS A 101 -15.02 7.19 5.80
CA LYS A 101 -14.60 6.60 7.09
C LYS A 101 -14.86 7.50 8.29
N THR A 102 -14.86 8.83 8.11
CA THR A 102 -15.13 9.78 9.19
C THR A 102 -16.58 9.75 9.68
N LYS A 103 -17.52 9.26 8.86
CA LYS A 103 -18.96 9.21 9.21
C LYS A 103 -19.37 8.00 10.06
N HIS A 104 -18.50 6.99 10.20
CA HIS A 104 -18.83 5.72 10.86
C HIS A 104 -18.05 5.46 12.15
N HIS A 105 -17.25 6.42 12.62
CA HIS A 105 -16.49 6.33 13.87
C HIS A 105 -16.89 7.46 14.85
N THR A 106 -18.20 7.66 15.00
CA THR A 106 -18.76 8.44 16.10
C THR A 106 -19.62 7.48 16.92
N LEU A 107 -18.98 6.83 17.89
CA LEU A 107 -19.58 6.19 19.05
C LEU A 107 -18.78 6.63 20.27
#